data_AF-A0A257Q9F1-F1
#
_entry.id   AF-A0A257Q9F1-F1
#
_cell.length_a   1.000
_cell.length_b   1.000
_cell.length_c   1.000
_cell.angle_alpha   90.00
_cell.angle_beta   90.00
_cell.angle_gamma   90.00
#
_symmetry.space_group_name_H-M   'P 1'
#
loop_
_entity.id
_entity.type
_entity.pdbx_description
1 polymer ?
#
loop_
_entity_poly.entity_id
_entity_poly.type
_entity_poly.pdbx_seq_one_letter_code
_entity_poly.pdbx_strand_id
1 'polypeptide(L)'
;MPAAENFPAKTKVTALPGDGIGPEVMAATMKILAAANAPIEWETAEAGAEVFKKGIGTGVTREALDSIARNGLALKSPLETPVGFGGKSANVTLRKHFELYANIRPVRELPGITTPFTGRGIDMVIVRENVEDVYAGIEHMQTPSVAQCLKLMTAPGCERIIRAAFGLAMAEDRKKVTCATKANIMKLTEGMMKRMFEKVGPDFASITQDHIIIDNCAHQLVIAPEQFDVIVTSNMNGDIISDLAAGLVGGLGIAPSSNLGDHVAMFEAVHGSAPQIAGKGLANPTALLSAAIMMLRHIGAFESATTIEQALFITLAEGKNLTGDLSPRGHGVGTDAFTDQVISNLGRSSNLPSRDYKKFELVAWPDLTAHTEPNTRELVGIDVFLESDLGSEELGHALAEIAEDTPFRLNGVSNRGVQVYPSSGGQTFLVDHFACRFMFKHPINLNASLANGQPEISYLVQRIGAKFTWMHIEKLQSFDGKDAFERPQGEG
;
A
#
# COMPACT_ATOMS: atom_id res chain seq x y z
N MET A 1 -11.81 -48.33 -25.55
CA MET A 1 -11.29 -46.95 -25.70
C MET A 1 -10.93 -46.49 -24.30
N PRO A 2 -9.70 -46.04 -24.02
CA PRO A 2 -9.41 -45.44 -22.72
C PRO A 2 -10.25 -44.17 -22.59
N ALA A 3 -10.82 -43.94 -21.42
CA ALA A 3 -11.56 -42.72 -21.12
C ALA A 3 -10.66 -41.51 -21.41
N ALA A 4 -11.17 -40.55 -22.17
CA ALA A 4 -10.48 -39.27 -22.34
C ALA A 4 -10.30 -38.66 -20.95
N GLU A 5 -9.04 -38.52 -20.50
CA GLU A 5 -8.71 -37.76 -19.30
C GLU A 5 -9.26 -36.36 -19.49
N ASN A 6 -10.30 -36.04 -18.72
CA ASN A 6 -10.99 -34.77 -18.77
C ASN A 6 -10.09 -33.75 -18.03
N PHE A 7 -9.04 -33.27 -18.70
CA PHE A 7 -8.16 -32.25 -18.14
C PHE A 7 -9.00 -31.01 -17.80
N PRO A 8 -8.86 -30.43 -16.59
CA PRO A 8 -9.56 -29.21 -16.23
C PRO A 8 -9.22 -28.11 -17.26
N ALA A 9 -10.23 -27.31 -17.62
CA ALA A 9 -10.04 -26.18 -18.51
C ALA A 9 -8.93 -25.26 -17.96
N LYS A 10 -7.93 -24.94 -18.79
CA LYS A 10 -6.83 -24.07 -18.38
C LYS A 10 -7.31 -22.64 -18.18
N THR A 11 -6.85 -22.02 -17.11
CA THR A 11 -7.09 -20.60 -16.83
C THR A 11 -6.02 -19.76 -17.49
N LYS A 12 -6.41 -18.72 -18.23
CA LYS A 12 -5.47 -17.79 -18.84
C LYS A 12 -4.89 -16.85 -17.80
N VAL A 13 -3.56 -16.70 -17.79
CA VAL A 13 -2.83 -15.85 -16.85
C VAL A 13 -1.84 -14.99 -17.62
N THR A 14 -1.89 -13.68 -17.40
CA THR A 14 -0.88 -12.77 -17.93
C THR A 14 0.42 -12.93 -17.13
N ALA A 15 1.51 -13.32 -17.79
CA ALA A 15 2.83 -13.40 -17.19
C ALA A 15 3.62 -12.12 -17.50
N LEU A 16 4.11 -11.44 -16.46
CA LEU A 16 5.00 -10.28 -16.57
C LEU A 16 6.39 -10.65 -16.03
N PRO A 17 7.36 -11.04 -16.89
CA PRO A 17 8.69 -11.49 -16.45
C PRO A 17 9.51 -10.43 -15.73
N GLY A 18 9.21 -9.15 -15.93
CA GLY A 18 9.82 -8.03 -15.22
C GLY A 18 11.32 -7.86 -15.46
N ASP A 19 12.00 -7.24 -14.50
CA ASP A 19 13.38 -6.77 -14.64
C ASP A 19 14.34 -7.45 -13.65
N GLY A 20 15.65 -7.32 -13.90
CA GLY A 20 16.71 -7.85 -13.03
C GLY A 20 16.63 -9.37 -12.89
N ILE A 21 16.46 -9.88 -11.68
CA ILE A 21 16.26 -11.32 -11.43
C ILE A 21 14.90 -11.84 -11.92
N GLY A 22 13.98 -10.94 -12.26
CA GLY A 22 12.59 -11.25 -12.60
C GLY A 22 12.40 -12.37 -13.63
N PRO A 23 13.09 -12.33 -14.79
CA PRO A 23 12.99 -13.37 -15.80
C PRO A 23 13.44 -14.74 -15.30
N GLU A 24 14.49 -14.82 -14.47
CA GLU A 24 15.02 -16.09 -13.93
C GLU A 24 14.03 -16.73 -12.96
N VAL A 25 13.50 -15.96 -12.01
CA VAL A 25 12.53 -16.47 -11.04
C VAL A 25 11.18 -16.80 -11.68
N MET A 26 10.78 -16.06 -12.73
CA MET A 26 9.58 -16.37 -13.53
C MET A 26 9.73 -17.70 -14.25
N ALA A 27 10.87 -17.90 -14.95
CA ALA A 27 11.14 -19.14 -15.67
C ALA A 27 11.15 -20.35 -14.71
N ALA A 28 11.82 -20.22 -13.56
CA ALA A 28 11.83 -21.25 -12.51
C ALA A 28 10.41 -21.58 -12.01
N THR A 29 9.61 -20.55 -11.72
CA THR A 29 8.23 -20.71 -11.23
C THR A 29 7.35 -21.39 -12.28
N MET A 30 7.40 -20.96 -13.54
CA MET A 30 6.65 -21.56 -14.64
C MET A 30 7.06 -23.02 -14.89
N LYS A 31 8.35 -23.36 -14.75
CA LYS A 31 8.86 -24.72 -14.89
C LYS A 31 8.30 -25.65 -13.81
N ILE A 32 8.22 -25.19 -12.56
CA ILE A 32 7.63 -25.95 -11.45
C ILE A 32 6.12 -26.14 -11.66
N LEU A 33 5.40 -25.08 -12.04
CA LEU A 33 3.96 -25.14 -12.31
C LEU A 33 3.63 -26.11 -13.46
N ALA A 34 4.43 -26.09 -14.52
CA ALA A 34 4.28 -27.02 -15.64
C ALA A 34 4.54 -28.47 -15.22
N ALA A 35 5.60 -28.74 -14.45
CA ALA A 35 5.90 -30.07 -13.93
C ALA A 35 4.80 -30.62 -13.00
N ALA A 36 4.09 -29.73 -12.29
CA ALA A 36 2.94 -30.07 -11.45
C ALA A 36 1.61 -30.17 -12.22
N ASN A 37 1.63 -30.06 -13.56
CA ASN A 37 0.43 -30.02 -14.41
C ASN A 37 -0.61 -28.99 -13.97
N ALA A 38 -0.16 -27.83 -13.48
CA ALA A 38 -1.05 -26.75 -13.07
C ALA A 38 -1.95 -26.31 -14.24
N PRO A 39 -3.25 -26.04 -14.02
CA PRO A 39 -4.22 -25.73 -15.08
C PRO A 39 -4.10 -24.27 -15.56
N ILE A 40 -2.92 -23.89 -16.06
CA ILE A 40 -2.60 -22.53 -16.48
C ILE A 40 -2.25 -22.51 -17.98
N GLU A 41 -2.77 -21.49 -18.68
CA GLU A 41 -2.35 -21.07 -20.01
C GLU A 41 -1.73 -19.68 -19.91
N TRP A 42 -0.46 -19.54 -20.32
CA TRP A 42 0.28 -18.30 -20.14
C TRP A 42 0.14 -17.35 -21.34
N GLU A 43 -0.08 -16.08 -21.06
CA GLU A 43 0.01 -14.98 -22.02
C GLU A 43 1.11 -14.02 -21.55
N THR A 44 2.29 -14.05 -22.18
CA THR A 44 3.40 -13.19 -21.76
C THR A 44 3.21 -11.77 -22.27
N ALA A 45 3.44 -10.79 -21.38
CA ALA A 45 3.45 -9.37 -21.71
C ALA A 45 4.62 -8.65 -21.02
N GLU A 46 4.88 -7.40 -21.42
CA GLU A 46 6.02 -6.62 -20.93
C GLU A 46 5.59 -5.41 -20.09
N ALA A 47 6.30 -5.22 -18.98
CA ALA A 47 6.25 -4.05 -18.11
C ALA A 47 7.65 -3.84 -17.49
N GLY A 48 7.92 -2.64 -16.97
CA GLY A 48 9.15 -2.33 -16.24
C GLY A 48 10.20 -1.53 -17.01
N ALA A 49 11.47 -1.68 -16.62
CA ALA A 49 12.61 -0.93 -17.15
C ALA A 49 12.79 -1.09 -18.67
N GLU A 50 12.59 -2.29 -19.20
CA GLU A 50 12.68 -2.52 -20.65
C GLU A 50 11.60 -1.74 -21.43
N VAL A 51 10.43 -1.51 -20.83
CA VAL A 51 9.36 -0.72 -21.43
C VAL A 51 9.66 0.78 -21.36
N PHE A 52 10.26 1.25 -20.27
CA PHE A 52 10.76 2.63 -20.19
C PHE A 52 11.83 2.91 -21.26
N LYS A 53 12.75 1.97 -21.51
CA LYS A 53 13.77 2.10 -22.57
C LYS A 53 13.17 2.22 -23.97
N LYS A 54 11.95 1.71 -24.18
CA LYS A 54 11.19 1.85 -25.43
C LYS A 54 10.45 3.20 -25.55
N GLY A 55 10.62 4.11 -24.60
CA GLY A 55 10.01 5.44 -24.61
C GLY A 55 8.58 5.51 -24.07
N ILE A 56 8.08 4.43 -23.45
CA ILE A 56 6.75 4.38 -22.86
C ILE A 56 6.83 4.86 -21.41
N GLY A 57 6.42 6.12 -21.17
CA GLY A 57 6.59 6.80 -19.88
C GLY A 57 5.77 6.24 -18.71
N THR A 58 4.84 5.33 -18.95
CA THR A 58 4.11 4.59 -17.90
C THR A 58 4.84 3.34 -17.43
N GLY A 59 5.83 2.85 -18.19
CA GLY A 59 6.51 1.59 -17.93
C GLY A 59 5.63 0.35 -18.14
N VAL A 60 4.46 0.48 -18.77
CA VAL A 60 3.54 -0.63 -19.05
C VAL A 60 3.02 -0.52 -20.48
N THR A 61 3.15 -1.58 -21.27
CA THR A 61 2.66 -1.63 -22.66
C THR A 61 1.13 -1.67 -22.72
N ARG A 62 0.54 -1.22 -23.83
CA ARG A 62 -0.92 -1.28 -24.01
C ARG A 62 -1.39 -2.74 -24.06
N GLU A 63 -0.59 -3.59 -24.70
CA GLU A 63 -0.81 -5.03 -24.81
C GLU A 63 -0.83 -5.70 -23.44
N ALA A 64 0.05 -5.30 -22.51
CA ALA A 64 0.01 -5.79 -21.13
C ALA A 64 -1.27 -5.38 -20.42
N LEU A 65 -1.70 -4.12 -20.55
CA LEU A 65 -2.96 -3.67 -19.95
C LEU A 65 -4.17 -4.43 -20.50
N ASP A 66 -4.25 -4.58 -21.83
CA ASP A 66 -5.34 -5.31 -22.48
C ASP A 66 -5.32 -6.80 -22.10
N SER A 67 -4.13 -7.41 -21.97
CA SER A 67 -3.96 -8.80 -21.52
C SER A 67 -4.51 -9.01 -20.11
N ILE A 68 -4.10 -8.15 -19.16
CA ILE A 68 -4.55 -8.22 -17.77
C ILE A 68 -6.06 -7.99 -17.67
N ALA A 69 -6.59 -7.01 -18.39
CA ALA A 69 -8.02 -6.71 -18.41
C ALA A 69 -8.85 -7.88 -18.95
N ARG A 70 -8.38 -8.56 -20.01
CA ARG A 70 -9.05 -9.73 -20.60
C ARG A 70 -9.00 -10.96 -19.69
N ASN A 71 -7.85 -11.21 -19.07
CA ASN A 71 -7.62 -12.43 -18.30
C ASN A 71 -8.10 -12.30 -16.85
N GLY A 72 -8.19 -11.08 -16.31
CA GLY A 72 -8.52 -10.81 -14.91
C GLY A 72 -7.44 -11.29 -13.92
N LEU A 73 -6.32 -11.80 -14.41
CA LEU A 73 -5.34 -12.52 -13.61
C LEU A 73 -3.92 -12.33 -14.15
N ALA A 74 -3.00 -11.97 -13.26
CA ALA A 74 -1.60 -11.79 -13.62
C ALA A 74 -0.65 -12.39 -12.58
N LEU A 75 0.46 -12.97 -13.05
CA LEU A 75 1.63 -13.30 -12.25
C LEU A 75 2.78 -12.43 -12.71
N LYS A 76 3.40 -11.72 -11.77
CA LYS A 76 4.34 -10.64 -12.08
C LYS A 76 5.59 -10.74 -11.23
N SER A 77 6.73 -10.74 -11.90
CA SER A 77 8.05 -10.59 -11.30
C SER A 77 8.35 -9.13 -10.94
N PRO A 78 9.43 -8.83 -10.19
CA PRO A 78 9.77 -7.46 -9.82
C PRO A 78 9.94 -6.54 -11.03
N LEU A 79 9.48 -5.29 -10.92
CA LEU A 79 9.70 -4.25 -11.94
C LEU A 79 10.55 -3.16 -11.34
N GLU A 80 11.63 -2.83 -12.01
CA GLU A 80 12.55 -1.80 -11.59
C GLU A 80 11.94 -0.41 -11.81
N THR A 81 12.08 0.46 -10.82
CA THR A 81 11.68 1.87 -10.90
C THR A 81 12.92 2.73 -10.62
N PRO A 82 13.21 3.75 -11.45
CA PRO A 82 14.28 4.69 -11.16
C PRO A 82 14.12 5.37 -9.79
N VAL A 83 15.22 5.58 -9.05
CA VAL A 83 15.20 6.15 -7.69
C VAL A 83 15.57 7.63 -7.73
N GLY A 84 14.65 8.50 -7.29
CA GLY A 84 14.90 9.94 -7.11
C GLY A 84 14.81 10.80 -8.39
N PHE A 85 14.52 10.19 -9.54
CA PHE A 85 14.31 10.86 -10.84
C PHE A 85 13.48 9.95 -11.75
N GLY A 86 12.92 10.47 -12.85
CA GLY A 86 12.25 9.65 -13.89
C GLY A 86 10.73 9.54 -13.76
N GLY A 87 10.14 8.61 -14.53
CA GLY A 87 8.70 8.39 -14.61
C GLY A 87 8.09 7.72 -13.38
N LYS A 88 6.75 7.73 -13.28
CA LYS A 88 6.03 7.07 -12.18
C LYS A 88 6.29 5.56 -12.18
N SER A 89 6.27 4.93 -11.00
CA SER A 89 6.50 3.48 -10.87
C SER A 89 5.50 2.66 -11.68
N ALA A 90 5.99 1.70 -12.46
CA ALA A 90 5.15 0.74 -13.19
C ALA A 90 4.31 -0.13 -12.24
N ASN A 91 4.85 -0.46 -11.06
CA ASN A 91 4.13 -1.22 -10.03
C ASN A 91 2.89 -0.45 -9.53
N VAL A 92 3.07 0.84 -9.19
CA VAL A 92 1.98 1.72 -8.75
C VAL A 92 0.99 1.96 -9.88
N THR A 93 1.48 2.08 -11.12
CA THR A 93 0.63 2.26 -12.31
C THR A 93 -0.32 1.09 -12.50
N LEU A 94 0.18 -0.16 -12.45
CA LEU A 94 -0.66 -1.37 -12.56
C LEU A 94 -1.71 -1.43 -11.44
N ARG A 95 -1.29 -1.18 -10.18
CA ARG A 95 -2.18 -1.22 -9.02
C ARG A 95 -3.33 -0.21 -9.11
N LYS A 96 -3.02 1.03 -9.49
CA LYS A 96 -4.02 2.09 -9.66
C LYS A 96 -4.90 1.88 -10.88
N HIS A 97 -4.33 1.42 -12.00
CA HIS A 97 -5.10 1.22 -13.23
C HIS A 97 -6.18 0.15 -13.08
N PHE A 98 -5.89 -0.92 -12.33
CA PHE A 98 -6.81 -2.05 -12.12
C PHE A 98 -7.50 -2.03 -10.75
N GLU A 99 -7.37 -0.93 -10.00
CA GLU A 99 -7.98 -0.77 -8.67
C GLU A 99 -7.64 -1.94 -7.73
N LEU A 100 -6.38 -2.35 -7.70
CA LEU A 100 -5.87 -3.47 -6.88
C LEU A 100 -5.62 -3.01 -5.45
N TYR A 101 -6.69 -2.60 -4.76
CA TYR A 101 -6.65 -1.88 -3.49
C TYR A 101 -6.14 -2.70 -2.30
N ALA A 102 -6.19 -4.04 -2.35
CA ALA A 102 -5.77 -4.90 -1.24
C ALA A 102 -4.46 -5.63 -1.54
N ASN A 103 -3.37 -5.21 -0.89
CA ASN A 103 -2.11 -5.93 -0.93
C ASN A 103 -2.01 -6.90 0.27
N ILE A 104 -2.10 -8.19 0.00
CA ILE A 104 -2.09 -9.26 1.01
C ILE A 104 -0.69 -9.87 1.08
N ARG A 105 -0.04 -9.78 2.24
CA ARG A 105 1.33 -10.26 2.50
C ARG A 105 1.33 -11.24 3.67
N PRO A 106 1.21 -12.55 3.43
CA PRO A 106 1.31 -13.55 4.49
C PRO A 106 2.77 -13.70 4.94
N VAL A 107 2.97 -13.86 6.23
CA VAL A 107 4.26 -14.01 6.89
C VAL A 107 4.16 -15.20 7.84
N ARG A 108 4.88 -16.28 7.51
CA ARG A 108 4.88 -17.50 8.30
C ARG A 108 6.26 -18.14 8.33
N GLU A 109 6.54 -18.86 9.41
CA GLU A 109 7.69 -19.76 9.44
C GLU A 109 7.57 -20.83 8.35
N LEU A 110 8.66 -21.05 7.63
CA LEU A 110 8.81 -22.10 6.63
C LEU A 110 9.80 -23.16 7.16
N PRO A 111 9.59 -24.46 6.84
CA PRO A 111 10.47 -25.52 7.28
C PRO A 111 11.93 -25.29 6.90
N GLY A 112 12.86 -25.63 7.77
CA GLY A 112 14.30 -25.58 7.49
C GLY A 112 14.91 -24.17 7.45
N ILE A 113 14.09 -23.11 7.44
CA ILE A 113 14.56 -21.73 7.54
C ILE A 113 14.67 -21.35 9.02
N THR A 114 15.89 -21.08 9.47
CA THR A 114 16.17 -20.74 10.87
C THR A 114 16.39 -19.23 11.02
N THR A 115 15.68 -18.62 11.96
CA THR A 115 15.83 -17.22 12.37
C THR A 115 15.91 -17.17 13.90
N PRO A 116 16.23 -16.01 14.52
CA PRO A 116 16.12 -15.84 15.96
C PRO A 116 14.71 -16.06 16.53
N PHE A 117 13.69 -16.17 15.68
CA PHE A 117 12.29 -16.35 16.04
C PHE A 117 11.74 -17.76 15.79
N THR A 118 12.54 -18.67 15.21
CA THR A 118 12.09 -20.03 14.88
C THR A 118 11.50 -20.76 16.09
N GLY A 119 10.34 -21.38 15.88
CA GLY A 119 9.63 -22.15 16.91
C GLY A 119 8.69 -21.30 17.78
N ARG A 120 8.58 -19.99 17.53
CA ARG A 120 7.59 -19.13 18.19
C ARG A 120 6.20 -19.24 17.57
N GLY A 121 6.10 -19.85 16.38
CA GLY A 121 4.83 -20.05 15.69
C GLY A 121 4.36 -18.79 15.00
N ILE A 122 5.28 -18.03 14.39
CA ILE A 122 4.91 -16.83 13.64
C ILE A 122 4.05 -17.22 12.45
N ASP A 123 2.85 -16.67 12.43
CA ASP A 123 1.87 -16.83 11.36
C ASP A 123 0.88 -15.66 11.37
N MET A 124 1.11 -14.70 10.48
CA MET A 124 0.25 -13.55 10.34
C MET A 124 0.06 -13.16 8.87
N VAL A 125 -0.90 -12.28 8.61
CA VAL A 125 -1.08 -11.64 7.30
C VAL A 125 -1.20 -10.14 7.47
N ILE A 126 -0.41 -9.40 6.68
CA ILE A 126 -0.53 -7.95 6.60
C ILE A 126 -1.36 -7.61 5.37
N VAL A 127 -2.44 -6.88 5.61
CA VAL A 127 -3.40 -6.38 4.63
C VAL A 127 -3.16 -4.88 4.48
N ARG A 128 -2.41 -4.54 3.45
CA ARG A 128 -1.95 -3.19 3.14
C ARG A 128 -2.90 -2.53 2.13
N GLU A 129 -3.40 -1.35 2.46
CA GLU A 129 -4.05 -0.45 1.49
C GLU A 129 -3.06 -0.10 0.37
N ASN A 130 -3.47 -0.08 -0.91
CA ASN A 130 -2.53 -0.18 -2.02
C ASN A 130 -2.70 0.87 -3.14
N VAL A 131 -3.69 1.77 -3.07
CA VAL A 131 -4.04 2.73 -4.13
C VAL A 131 -4.06 4.20 -3.70
N GLU A 132 -4.13 4.50 -2.40
CA GLU A 132 -4.09 5.87 -1.84
C GLU A 132 -2.87 6.08 -0.90
N ASP A 133 -2.99 6.94 0.12
CA ASP A 133 -1.90 7.41 1.00
C ASP A 133 -0.81 8.21 0.24
N VAL A 134 0.30 8.53 0.92
CA VAL A 134 1.47 9.24 0.37
C VAL A 134 2.13 8.54 -0.83
N TYR A 135 1.87 7.24 -1.00
CA TYR A 135 2.31 6.48 -2.18
C TYR A 135 1.63 6.95 -3.48
N ALA A 136 0.63 7.83 -3.39
CA ALA A 136 0.08 8.50 -4.54
C ALA A 136 1.11 9.37 -5.29
N GLY A 137 2.17 9.83 -4.62
CA GLY A 137 3.25 10.61 -5.23
C GLY A 137 2.78 11.96 -5.75
N ILE A 138 1.85 12.60 -5.04
CA ILE A 138 1.37 13.95 -5.37
C ILE A 138 2.23 14.95 -4.60
N GLU A 139 3.28 15.42 -5.27
CA GLU A 139 4.32 16.24 -4.67
C GLU A 139 4.45 17.60 -5.37
N HIS A 140 4.71 18.64 -4.57
CA HIS A 140 4.93 20.00 -5.05
C HIS A 140 6.04 20.65 -4.23
N MET A 141 7.00 21.28 -4.88
CA MET A 141 7.91 22.21 -4.21
C MET A 141 7.11 23.46 -3.85
N GLN A 142 6.90 23.70 -2.56
CA GLN A 142 6.23 24.92 -2.07
C GLN A 142 7.14 26.13 -2.27
N THR A 143 8.42 25.97 -1.92
CA THR A 143 9.51 26.92 -2.18
C THR A 143 10.69 26.14 -2.76
N PRO A 144 11.79 26.78 -3.20
CA PRO A 144 12.98 26.05 -3.66
C PRO A 144 13.57 25.08 -2.62
N SER A 145 13.28 25.28 -1.32
CA SER A 145 13.84 24.49 -0.21
C SER A 145 12.81 23.66 0.56
N VAL A 146 11.51 23.78 0.25
CA VAL A 146 10.42 23.10 0.96
C VAL A 146 9.59 22.25 0.01
N ALA A 147 9.64 20.94 0.18
CA ALA A 147 8.81 19.98 -0.55
C ALA A 147 7.56 19.58 0.25
N GLN A 148 6.43 19.39 -0.43
CA GLN A 148 5.17 18.89 0.12
C GLN A 148 4.77 17.60 -0.58
N CYS A 149 4.28 16.62 0.19
CA CYS A 149 3.62 15.42 -0.31
C CYS A 149 2.22 15.30 0.30
N LEU A 150 1.20 15.02 -0.52
CA LEU A 150 -0.18 14.87 -0.05
C LEU A 150 -0.46 13.43 0.41
N LYS A 151 -0.94 13.29 1.66
CA LYS A 151 -1.54 12.05 2.18
C LYS A 151 -3.06 12.11 2.04
N LEU A 152 -3.61 11.35 1.10
CA LEU A 152 -5.05 11.23 0.90
C LEU A 152 -5.52 9.88 1.46
N MET A 153 -6.55 9.90 2.30
CA MET A 153 -7.21 8.71 2.83
C MET A 153 -8.71 8.88 2.66
N THR A 154 -9.37 7.97 1.96
CA THR A 154 -10.80 8.08 1.65
C THR A 154 -11.62 7.08 2.46
N ALA A 155 -12.85 7.45 2.80
CA ALA A 155 -13.79 6.52 3.45
C ALA A 155 -14.01 5.23 2.63
N PRO A 156 -14.29 5.28 1.30
CA PRO A 156 -14.43 4.06 0.50
C PRO A 156 -13.14 3.24 0.41
N GLY A 157 -11.97 3.88 0.26
CA GLY A 157 -10.68 3.17 0.26
C GLY A 157 -10.43 2.42 1.57
N CYS A 158 -10.63 3.11 2.70
CA CYS A 158 -10.54 2.52 4.04
C CYS A 158 -11.53 1.36 4.25
N GLU A 159 -12.81 1.57 3.93
CA GLU A 159 -13.84 0.54 4.12
C GLU A 159 -13.53 -0.72 3.28
N ARG A 160 -13.09 -0.56 2.03
CA ARG A 160 -12.74 -1.69 1.15
C ARG A 160 -11.60 -2.53 1.69
N ILE A 161 -10.49 -1.90 2.12
CA ILE A 161 -9.34 -2.64 2.65
C ILE A 161 -9.68 -3.34 3.97
N ILE A 162 -10.49 -2.71 4.83
CA ILE A 162 -10.93 -3.27 6.10
C ILE A 162 -11.84 -4.49 5.87
N ARG A 163 -12.82 -4.39 4.97
CA ARG A 163 -13.68 -5.53 4.61
C ARG A 163 -12.88 -6.66 3.98
N ALA A 164 -11.88 -6.35 3.16
CA ALA A 164 -10.96 -7.37 2.62
C ALA A 164 -10.18 -8.08 3.74
N ALA A 165 -9.71 -7.35 4.76
CA ALA A 165 -9.01 -7.95 5.90
C ALA A 165 -9.91 -8.89 6.72
N PHE A 166 -11.14 -8.47 7.02
CA PHE A 166 -12.11 -9.35 7.70
C PHE A 166 -12.54 -10.55 6.86
N GLY A 167 -12.79 -10.35 5.56
CA GLY A 167 -13.12 -11.43 4.64
C GLY A 167 -12.00 -12.46 4.53
N LEU A 168 -10.74 -11.99 4.47
CA LEU A 168 -9.57 -12.87 4.51
C LEU A 168 -9.52 -13.64 5.82
N ALA A 169 -9.72 -12.96 6.95
CA ALA A 169 -9.71 -13.61 8.26
C ALA A 169 -10.74 -14.74 8.34
N MET A 170 -11.95 -14.52 7.82
CA MET A 170 -13.00 -15.54 7.74
C MET A 170 -12.64 -16.69 6.78
N ALA A 171 -12.06 -16.38 5.62
CA ALA A 171 -11.69 -17.39 4.62
C ALA A 171 -10.56 -18.32 5.07
N GLU A 172 -9.64 -17.82 5.90
CA GLU A 172 -8.52 -18.57 6.48
C GLU A 172 -8.80 -19.06 7.92
N ASP A 173 -10.05 -18.96 8.39
CA ASP A 173 -10.47 -19.33 9.75
C ASP A 173 -9.65 -18.66 10.89
N ARG A 174 -9.08 -17.49 10.60
CA ARG A 174 -8.37 -16.61 11.54
C ARG A 174 -9.34 -16.00 12.54
N LYS A 175 -8.82 -15.56 13.69
CA LYS A 175 -9.61 -15.18 14.86
C LYS A 175 -9.49 -13.70 15.22
N LYS A 176 -8.47 -13.00 14.74
CA LYS A 176 -8.25 -11.59 15.08
C LYS A 176 -7.82 -10.73 13.90
N VAL A 177 -8.38 -9.53 13.82
CA VAL A 177 -7.93 -8.45 12.93
C VAL A 177 -7.54 -7.23 13.77
N THR A 178 -6.30 -6.78 13.59
CA THR A 178 -5.72 -5.61 14.26
C THR A 178 -5.59 -4.44 13.28
N CYS A 179 -6.18 -3.29 13.58
CA CYS A 179 -6.01 -2.07 12.79
C CYS A 179 -4.84 -1.24 13.32
N ALA A 180 -3.76 -1.11 12.54
CA ALA A 180 -2.58 -0.33 12.90
C ALA A 180 -2.57 1.04 12.22
N THR A 181 -2.50 2.14 12.98
CA THR A 181 -2.55 3.51 12.42
C THR A 181 -1.72 4.51 13.24
N LYS A 182 -1.49 5.73 12.74
CA LYS A 182 -1.00 6.87 13.54
C LYS A 182 -2.09 7.91 13.87
N ALA A 183 -3.31 7.43 14.17
CA ALA A 183 -4.49 8.28 14.40
C ALA A 183 -4.39 9.21 15.62
N ASN A 184 -3.45 9.00 16.53
CA ASN A 184 -3.18 9.93 17.64
C ASN A 184 -2.59 11.27 17.15
N ILE A 185 -1.82 11.24 16.06
CA ILE A 185 -1.21 12.41 15.42
C ILE A 185 -2.07 12.86 14.23
N MET A 186 -2.37 11.95 13.30
CA MET A 186 -3.10 12.24 12.06
C MET A 186 -4.59 11.92 12.22
N LYS A 187 -5.33 12.76 12.95
CA LYS A 187 -6.72 12.49 13.36
C LYS A 187 -7.71 12.45 12.19
N LEU A 188 -7.47 13.21 11.12
CA LEU A 188 -8.34 13.22 9.93
C LEU A 188 -8.05 12.04 9.01
N THR A 189 -6.79 11.86 8.57
CA THR A 189 -6.39 10.82 7.60
C THR A 189 -6.29 9.43 8.23
N GLU A 190 -5.32 9.17 9.11
CA GLU A 190 -5.22 7.88 9.81
C GLU A 190 -6.43 7.60 10.70
N GLY A 191 -7.03 8.65 11.27
CA GLY A 191 -8.29 8.52 11.99
C GLY A 191 -9.48 8.17 11.08
N MET A 192 -9.44 8.45 9.76
CA MET A 192 -10.45 7.95 8.82
C MET A 192 -10.46 6.44 8.82
N MET A 193 -9.30 5.82 8.66
CA MET A 193 -9.14 4.37 8.69
C MET A 193 -9.61 3.79 10.03
N LYS A 194 -9.18 4.38 11.15
CA LYS A 194 -9.62 3.95 12.48
C LYS A 194 -11.15 3.99 12.63
N ARG A 195 -11.79 5.11 12.27
CA ARG A 195 -13.26 5.27 12.36
C ARG A 195 -13.99 4.30 11.45
N MET A 196 -13.48 4.06 10.24
CA MET A 196 -14.07 3.06 9.33
C MET A 196 -13.90 1.65 9.88
N PHE A 197 -12.78 1.34 10.54
CA PHE A 197 -12.56 0.05 11.18
C PHE A 197 -13.58 -0.22 12.27
N GLU A 198 -13.81 0.77 13.15
CA GLU A 198 -14.83 0.70 14.20
C GLU A 198 -16.26 0.63 13.65
N LYS A 199 -16.51 1.26 12.48
CA LYS A 199 -17.81 1.24 11.80
C LYS A 199 -18.11 -0.12 11.15
N VAL A 200 -17.13 -0.72 10.48
CA VAL A 200 -17.28 -1.98 9.72
C VAL A 200 -17.19 -3.20 10.63
N GLY A 201 -16.34 -3.13 11.66
CA GLY A 201 -16.07 -4.21 12.59
C GLY A 201 -17.30 -4.98 13.11
N PRO A 202 -18.40 -4.30 13.53
CA PRO A 202 -19.62 -4.97 13.99
C PRO A 202 -20.26 -5.94 12.99
N ASP A 203 -20.03 -5.78 11.68
CA ASP A 203 -20.51 -6.71 10.64
C ASP A 203 -19.83 -8.09 10.73
N PHE A 204 -18.69 -8.18 11.43
CA PHE A 204 -17.86 -9.37 11.58
C PHE A 204 -17.66 -9.76 13.05
N ALA A 205 -18.76 -9.84 13.80
CA ALA A 205 -18.76 -10.05 15.26
C ALA A 205 -18.05 -11.34 15.73
N SER A 206 -17.82 -12.32 14.85
CA SER A 206 -17.06 -13.55 15.16
C SER A 206 -15.54 -13.35 15.18
N ILE A 207 -15.03 -12.21 14.69
CA ILE A 207 -13.61 -11.88 14.64
C ILE A 207 -13.29 -10.91 15.76
N THR A 208 -12.24 -11.21 16.53
CA THR A 208 -11.70 -10.31 17.57
C THR A 208 -11.07 -9.08 16.90
N GLN A 209 -11.33 -7.90 17.45
CA GLN A 209 -10.97 -6.63 16.85
C GLN A 209 -10.20 -5.78 17.84
N ASP A 210 -9.02 -5.31 17.45
CA ASP A 210 -8.24 -4.36 18.24
C ASP A 210 -7.60 -3.29 17.36
N HIS A 211 -7.20 -2.20 18.00
CA HIS A 211 -6.51 -1.07 17.40
C HIS A 211 -5.16 -0.89 18.08
N ILE A 212 -4.14 -0.59 17.28
CA ILE A 212 -2.79 -0.32 17.77
C ILE A 212 -2.20 0.89 17.05
N ILE A 213 -1.35 1.64 17.75
CA ILE A 213 -0.58 2.72 17.12
C ILE A 213 0.58 2.09 16.35
N ILE A 214 0.84 2.53 15.12
CA ILE A 214 1.77 1.87 14.18
C ILE A 214 3.21 1.74 14.71
N ASP A 215 3.69 2.67 15.53
CA ASP A 215 5.00 2.57 16.17
C ASP A 215 5.04 1.47 17.24
N ASN A 216 4.00 1.37 18.07
CA ASN A 216 3.86 0.24 18.99
C ASN A 216 3.65 -1.08 18.22
N CYS A 217 2.95 -1.06 17.08
CA CYS A 217 2.81 -2.24 16.22
C CYS A 217 4.18 -2.76 15.74
N ALA A 218 5.03 -1.87 15.21
CA ALA A 218 6.39 -2.22 14.80
C ALA A 218 7.23 -2.76 15.97
N HIS A 219 7.11 -2.15 17.15
CA HIS A 219 7.74 -2.66 18.38
C HIS A 219 7.25 -4.07 18.74
N GLN A 220 5.93 -4.29 18.77
CA GLN A 220 5.33 -5.58 19.11
C GLN A 220 5.65 -6.68 18.09
N LEU A 221 5.79 -6.34 16.80
CA LEU A 221 6.22 -7.30 15.76
C LEU A 221 7.62 -7.86 16.05
N VAL A 222 8.49 -7.11 16.72
CA VAL A 222 9.84 -7.60 17.08
C VAL A 222 9.82 -8.31 18.44
N ILE A 223 9.02 -7.83 19.40
CA ILE A 223 9.01 -8.40 20.76
C ILE A 223 8.21 -9.70 20.83
N ALA A 224 6.99 -9.71 20.28
CA ALA A 224 6.06 -10.84 20.34
C ALA A 224 5.20 -10.94 19.06
N PRO A 225 5.80 -11.26 17.90
CA PRO A 225 5.08 -11.35 16.63
C PRO A 225 3.95 -12.38 16.61
N GLU A 226 4.09 -13.48 17.36
CA GLU A 226 3.10 -14.57 17.46
C GLU A 226 1.74 -14.13 18.04
N GLN A 227 1.65 -12.91 18.57
CA GLN A 227 0.37 -12.34 19.04
C GLN A 227 -0.51 -11.84 17.89
N PHE A 228 0.04 -11.63 16.70
CA PHE A 228 -0.68 -11.08 15.54
C PHE A 228 -1.24 -12.20 14.66
N ASP A 229 -2.39 -11.91 14.06
CA ASP A 229 -3.09 -12.84 13.17
C ASP A 229 -3.34 -12.15 11.82
N VAL A 230 -4.27 -11.20 11.72
CA VAL A 230 -4.37 -10.27 10.58
C VAL A 230 -4.08 -8.85 11.05
N ILE A 231 -3.25 -8.11 10.31
CA ILE A 231 -3.02 -6.68 10.54
C ILE A 231 -3.49 -5.91 9.31
N VAL A 232 -4.37 -4.94 9.49
CA VAL A 232 -4.81 -4.02 8.42
C VAL A 232 -4.28 -2.61 8.68
N THR A 233 -3.72 -1.97 7.64
CA THR A 233 -3.11 -0.63 7.78
C THR A 233 -3.01 0.14 6.45
N SER A 234 -2.65 1.42 6.51
CA SER A 234 -2.49 2.30 5.35
C SER A 234 -1.30 1.89 4.47
N ASN A 235 -1.20 2.46 3.27
CA ASN A 235 -0.20 2.09 2.27
C ASN A 235 1.24 2.15 2.78
N MET A 236 1.69 3.31 3.28
CA MET A 236 3.06 3.48 3.72
C MET A 236 3.37 2.63 4.96
N ASN A 237 2.44 2.60 5.91
CA ASN A 237 2.60 1.81 7.13
C ASN A 237 2.71 0.32 6.80
N GLY A 238 1.84 -0.18 5.92
CA GLY A 238 1.79 -1.56 5.48
C GLY A 238 3.04 -2.00 4.72
N ASP A 239 3.61 -1.12 3.91
CA ASP A 239 4.90 -1.35 3.27
C ASP A 239 6.00 -1.64 4.30
N ILE A 240 6.17 -0.73 5.27
CA ILE A 240 7.21 -0.81 6.29
C ILE A 240 7.04 -2.06 7.17
N ILE A 241 5.84 -2.29 7.72
CA ILE A 241 5.66 -3.39 8.68
C ILE A 241 5.67 -4.77 8.03
N SER A 242 5.35 -4.86 6.74
CA SER A 242 5.41 -6.15 6.03
C SER A 242 6.82 -6.56 5.65
N ASP A 243 7.67 -5.60 5.29
CA ASP A 243 9.10 -5.85 5.11
C ASP A 243 9.77 -6.20 6.46
N LEU A 244 9.38 -5.51 7.55
CA LEU A 244 9.79 -5.87 8.91
C LEU A 244 9.39 -7.32 9.23
N ALA A 245 8.13 -7.68 9.01
CA ALA A 245 7.60 -9.00 9.32
C ALA A 245 8.25 -10.11 8.46
N ALA A 246 8.52 -9.85 7.18
CA ALA A 246 9.27 -10.77 6.33
C ALA A 246 10.67 -11.07 6.91
N GLY A 247 11.34 -10.07 7.47
CA GLY A 247 12.63 -10.23 8.16
C GLY A 247 12.61 -11.18 9.36
N LEU A 248 11.44 -11.40 9.98
CA LEU A 248 11.29 -12.30 11.13
C LEU A 248 11.35 -13.78 10.74
N VAL A 249 10.94 -14.12 9.51
CA VAL A 249 10.73 -15.51 9.06
C VAL A 249 11.70 -15.99 7.97
N GLY A 250 12.61 -15.13 7.50
CA GLY A 250 13.64 -15.49 6.52
C GLY A 250 14.01 -14.39 5.53
N GLY A 251 13.28 -13.27 5.51
CA GLY A 251 13.55 -12.12 4.67
C GLY A 251 12.74 -12.08 3.37
N LEU A 252 13.04 -11.10 2.52
CA LEU A 252 12.26 -10.78 1.33
C LEU A 252 12.30 -11.87 0.24
N GLY A 253 13.34 -12.72 0.22
CA GLY A 253 13.50 -13.80 -0.78
C GLY A 253 12.44 -14.90 -0.72
N ILE A 254 11.67 -14.94 0.37
CA ILE A 254 10.61 -15.93 0.59
C ILE A 254 9.22 -15.29 0.79
N ALA A 255 9.11 -13.96 0.74
CA ALA A 255 7.87 -13.25 1.05
C ALA A 255 6.99 -13.08 -0.21
N PRO A 256 5.85 -13.79 -0.33
CA PRO A 256 4.92 -13.59 -1.43
C PRO A 256 3.95 -12.45 -1.14
N SER A 257 3.27 -12.00 -2.18
CA SER A 257 2.12 -11.10 -2.04
C SER A 257 1.08 -11.31 -3.14
N SER A 258 -0.11 -10.78 -2.89
CA SER A 258 -1.13 -10.59 -3.91
C SER A 258 -1.69 -9.18 -3.83
N ASN A 259 -2.04 -8.62 -4.98
CA ASN A 259 -2.74 -7.35 -5.13
C ASN A 259 -4.12 -7.70 -5.69
N LEU A 260 -5.14 -7.54 -4.87
CA LEU A 260 -6.50 -7.93 -5.20
C LEU A 260 -7.34 -6.67 -5.46
N GLY A 261 -8.07 -6.70 -6.57
CA GLY A 261 -9.12 -5.76 -6.90
C GLY A 261 -10.39 -6.52 -7.28
N ASP A 262 -11.41 -5.76 -7.63
CA ASP A 262 -12.76 -6.26 -7.88
C ASP A 262 -12.87 -7.12 -9.15
N HIS A 263 -12.04 -6.80 -10.15
CA HIS A 263 -12.05 -7.43 -11.47
C HIS A 263 -10.74 -8.10 -11.85
N VAL A 264 -9.65 -7.76 -11.16
CA VAL A 264 -8.31 -8.23 -11.46
C VAL A 264 -7.62 -8.68 -10.18
N ALA A 265 -6.88 -9.77 -10.25
CA ALA A 265 -5.93 -10.19 -9.22
C ALA A 265 -4.52 -10.30 -9.80
N MET A 266 -3.53 -9.72 -9.11
CA MET A 266 -2.12 -9.76 -9.51
C MET A 266 -1.25 -10.31 -8.39
N PHE A 267 -0.54 -11.40 -8.67
CA PHE A 267 0.33 -12.09 -7.71
C PHE A 267 1.79 -11.73 -7.99
N GLU A 268 2.55 -11.39 -6.96
CA GLU A 268 3.96 -11.00 -7.09
C GLU A 268 4.77 -11.29 -5.82
N ALA A 269 6.08 -11.43 -5.96
CA ALA A 269 6.99 -11.41 -4.82
C ALA A 269 7.06 -10.00 -4.20
N VAL A 270 7.37 -9.90 -2.90
CA VAL A 270 7.56 -8.60 -2.23
C VAL A 270 8.87 -7.92 -2.65
N HIS A 271 9.92 -8.70 -2.95
CA HIS A 271 11.26 -8.17 -3.22
C HIS A 271 11.38 -7.38 -4.54
N GLY A 272 12.43 -6.55 -4.64
CA GLY A 272 12.78 -5.78 -5.85
C GLY A 272 13.53 -6.60 -6.92
N SER A 273 14.05 -5.89 -7.94
CA SER A 273 14.72 -6.49 -9.12
C SER A 273 16.12 -7.05 -8.85
N ALA A 274 16.75 -6.73 -7.70
CA ALA A 274 18.04 -7.25 -7.28
C ALA A 274 19.12 -7.27 -8.40
N PRO A 275 19.45 -6.10 -9.02
CA PRO A 275 20.32 -6.02 -10.20
C PRO A 275 21.72 -6.62 -10.00
N GLN A 276 22.21 -6.67 -8.76
CA GLN A 276 23.51 -7.23 -8.39
C GLN A 276 23.67 -8.73 -8.70
N ILE A 277 22.57 -9.49 -8.79
CA ILE A 277 22.58 -10.93 -9.08
C ILE A 277 21.78 -11.31 -10.34
N ALA A 278 21.27 -10.33 -11.07
CA ALA A 278 20.54 -10.56 -12.32
C ALA A 278 21.41 -11.29 -13.35
N GLY A 279 20.83 -12.33 -13.98
CA GLY A 279 21.45 -13.15 -15.01
C GLY A 279 22.55 -14.10 -14.51
N LYS A 280 22.71 -14.27 -13.20
CA LYS A 280 23.76 -15.12 -12.61
C LYS A 280 23.26 -16.51 -12.20
N GLY A 281 21.97 -16.79 -12.31
CA GLY A 281 21.34 -18.01 -11.84
C GLY A 281 21.44 -18.18 -10.33
N LEU A 282 21.45 -17.09 -9.56
CA LEU A 282 21.61 -17.12 -8.09
C LEU A 282 20.34 -16.72 -7.33
N ALA A 283 19.30 -16.29 -8.04
CA ALA A 283 18.08 -15.80 -7.43
C ALA A 283 17.27 -16.92 -6.77
N ASN A 284 16.72 -16.66 -5.59
CA ASN A 284 15.78 -17.54 -4.92
C ASN A 284 14.37 -17.36 -5.50
N PRO A 285 13.77 -18.39 -6.15
CA PRO A 285 12.43 -18.27 -6.72
C PRO A 285 11.30 -18.46 -5.69
N THR A 286 11.61 -18.72 -4.42
CA THR A 286 10.62 -19.10 -3.39
C THR A 286 9.51 -18.07 -3.21
N ALA A 287 9.82 -16.77 -3.19
CA ALA A 287 8.81 -15.73 -3.05
C ALA A 287 7.81 -15.72 -4.21
N LEU A 288 8.28 -15.78 -5.47
CA LEU A 288 7.40 -15.78 -6.64
C LEU A 288 6.64 -17.11 -6.77
N LEU A 289 7.28 -18.23 -6.47
CA LEU A 289 6.62 -19.54 -6.41
C LEU A 289 5.50 -19.55 -5.38
N SER A 290 5.74 -18.96 -4.20
CA SER A 290 4.73 -18.84 -3.15
C SER A 290 3.58 -17.90 -3.57
N ALA A 291 3.85 -16.83 -4.32
CA ALA A 291 2.82 -16.00 -4.91
C ALA A 291 2.02 -16.75 -5.99
N ALA A 292 2.65 -17.61 -6.78
CA ALA A 292 1.96 -18.48 -7.72
C ALA A 292 1.11 -19.57 -7.02
N ILE A 293 1.53 -20.07 -5.85
CA ILE A 293 0.68 -20.94 -5.01
C ILE A 293 -0.56 -20.18 -4.55
N MET A 294 -0.42 -18.91 -4.11
CA MET A 294 -1.57 -18.05 -3.79
C MET A 294 -2.50 -17.87 -4.99
N MET A 295 -1.94 -17.68 -6.19
CA MET A 295 -2.69 -17.59 -7.44
C MET A 295 -3.49 -18.86 -7.75
N LEU A 296 -2.87 -20.04 -7.58
CA LEU A 296 -3.55 -21.32 -7.78
C LEU A 296 -4.73 -21.49 -6.82
N ARG A 297 -4.60 -21.06 -5.55
CA ARG A 297 -5.71 -21.05 -4.59
C ARG A 297 -6.82 -20.09 -5.01
N HIS A 298 -6.46 -18.92 -5.55
CA HIS A 298 -7.43 -17.93 -6.03
C HIS A 298 -8.30 -18.47 -7.17
N ILE A 299 -7.72 -19.21 -8.12
CA ILE A 299 -8.47 -19.83 -9.23
C ILE A 299 -9.16 -21.17 -8.85
N GLY A 300 -9.07 -21.59 -7.59
CA GLY A 300 -9.65 -22.85 -7.10
C GLY A 300 -8.85 -24.11 -7.43
N ALA A 301 -7.61 -23.98 -7.93
CA ALA A 301 -6.70 -25.09 -8.20
C ALA A 301 -5.98 -25.56 -6.92
N PHE A 302 -6.76 -25.92 -5.89
CA PHE A 302 -6.25 -26.23 -4.54
C PHE A 302 -5.32 -27.46 -4.49
N GLU A 303 -5.60 -28.48 -5.31
CA GLU A 303 -4.75 -29.67 -5.39
C GLU A 303 -3.37 -29.33 -5.93
N SER A 304 -3.28 -28.64 -7.08
CA SER A 304 -2.00 -28.17 -7.63
C SER A 304 -1.24 -27.26 -6.66
N ALA A 305 -1.95 -26.34 -5.99
CA ALA A 305 -1.35 -25.46 -4.98
C ALA A 305 -0.72 -26.27 -3.84
N THR A 306 -1.45 -27.25 -3.30
CA THR A 306 -1.00 -28.13 -2.22
C THR A 306 0.18 -28.99 -2.66
N THR A 307 0.15 -29.58 -3.85
CA THR A 307 1.25 -30.40 -4.37
C THR A 307 2.56 -29.61 -4.46
N ILE A 308 2.51 -28.38 -4.98
CA ILE A 308 3.70 -27.53 -5.14
C ILE A 308 4.19 -27.03 -3.78
N GLU A 309 3.28 -26.62 -2.90
CA GLU A 309 3.62 -26.16 -1.54
C GLU A 309 4.32 -27.28 -0.74
N GLN A 310 3.80 -28.50 -0.78
CA GLN A 310 4.42 -29.65 -0.11
C GLN A 310 5.80 -29.97 -0.68
N ALA A 311 5.97 -29.91 -2.00
CA ALA A 311 7.27 -30.11 -2.63
C ALA A 311 8.28 -29.05 -2.19
N LEU A 312 7.86 -27.77 -2.11
CA LEU A 312 8.68 -26.69 -1.57
C LEU A 312 9.04 -26.94 -0.10
N PHE A 313 8.07 -27.31 0.75
CA PHE A 313 8.31 -27.58 2.17
C PHE A 313 9.33 -28.70 2.38
N ILE A 314 9.26 -29.77 1.59
CA ILE A 314 10.24 -30.86 1.65
C ILE A 314 11.63 -30.36 1.22
N THR A 315 11.72 -29.58 0.14
CA THR A 315 12.99 -29.02 -0.33
C THR A 315 13.66 -28.17 0.74
N LEU A 316 12.88 -27.30 1.39
CA LEU A 316 13.40 -26.43 2.46
C LEU A 316 13.77 -27.24 3.70
N ALA A 317 12.94 -28.21 4.11
CA ALA A 317 13.19 -29.09 5.25
C ALA A 317 14.44 -29.96 5.10
N GLU A 318 14.67 -30.52 3.90
CA GLU A 318 15.84 -31.38 3.64
C GLU A 318 17.16 -30.58 3.56
N GLY A 319 17.10 -29.30 3.19
CA GLY A 319 18.25 -28.39 3.23
C GLY A 319 19.40 -28.69 2.26
N LYS A 320 19.23 -29.61 1.30
CA LYS A 320 20.32 -30.09 0.41
C LYS A 320 20.73 -29.09 -0.67
N ASN A 321 19.75 -28.47 -1.33
CA ASN A 321 19.94 -27.61 -2.51
C ASN A 321 19.29 -26.24 -2.26
N LEU A 322 19.69 -25.57 -1.19
CA LEU A 322 19.20 -24.24 -0.83
C LEU A 322 19.96 -23.14 -1.59
N THR A 323 19.26 -22.07 -1.96
CA THR A 323 19.85 -20.88 -2.59
C THR A 323 20.72 -20.09 -1.60
N GLY A 324 21.58 -19.21 -2.10
CA GLY A 324 22.60 -18.54 -1.29
C GLY A 324 22.07 -17.71 -0.11
N ASP A 325 20.85 -17.19 -0.20
CA ASP A 325 20.15 -16.46 0.86
C ASP A 325 19.61 -17.35 1.98
N LEU A 326 19.38 -18.64 1.72
CA LEU A 326 18.85 -19.61 2.67
C LEU A 326 19.93 -20.57 3.20
N SER A 327 20.95 -20.85 2.39
CA SER A 327 22.02 -21.79 2.72
C SER A 327 23.04 -21.19 3.72
N PRO A 328 23.77 -22.02 4.47
CA PRO A 328 24.99 -21.60 5.13
C PRO A 328 25.94 -20.91 4.14
N ARG A 329 26.62 -19.84 4.58
CA ARG A 329 27.45 -19.00 3.73
C ARG A 329 28.44 -19.84 2.91
N GLY A 330 28.38 -19.72 1.59
CA GLY A 330 29.26 -20.42 0.65
C GLY A 330 28.76 -21.78 0.17
N HIS A 331 27.59 -22.24 0.63
CA HIS A 331 27.01 -23.55 0.27
C HIS A 331 25.76 -23.43 -0.64
N GLY A 332 25.44 -22.22 -1.09
CA GLY A 332 24.25 -21.97 -1.90
C GLY A 332 24.35 -22.55 -3.30
N VAL A 333 23.27 -23.17 -3.76
CA VAL A 333 23.12 -23.59 -5.16
C VAL A 333 22.45 -22.49 -6.00
N GLY A 334 22.52 -22.66 -7.32
CA GLY A 334 21.83 -21.78 -8.26
C GLY A 334 20.32 -22.04 -8.36
N THR A 335 19.62 -21.11 -9.01
CA THR A 335 18.17 -21.11 -9.24
C THR A 335 17.70 -22.42 -9.89
N ASP A 336 18.40 -22.92 -10.90
CA ASP A 336 18.02 -24.15 -11.61
C ASP A 336 18.10 -25.39 -10.72
N ALA A 337 19.17 -25.54 -9.94
CA ALA A 337 19.35 -26.67 -9.04
C ALA A 337 18.30 -26.69 -7.92
N PHE A 338 17.96 -25.52 -7.37
CA PHE A 338 16.84 -25.38 -6.44
C PHE A 338 15.50 -25.78 -7.10
N THR A 339 15.27 -25.30 -8.32
CA THR A 339 14.06 -25.58 -9.10
C THR A 339 13.89 -27.08 -9.38
N ASP A 340 14.94 -27.74 -9.83
CA ASP A 340 14.95 -29.18 -10.10
C ASP A 340 14.73 -29.99 -8.82
N GLN A 341 15.27 -29.54 -7.69
CA GLN A 341 15.01 -30.16 -6.40
C GLN A 341 13.54 -30.09 -6.01
N VAL A 342 12.89 -28.92 -6.16
CA VAL A 342 11.44 -28.79 -5.91
C VAL A 342 10.65 -29.71 -6.84
N ILE A 343 10.98 -29.76 -8.14
CA ILE A 343 10.31 -30.64 -9.11
C ILE A 343 10.45 -32.12 -8.72
N SER A 344 11.65 -32.55 -8.31
CA SER A 344 11.89 -33.93 -7.86
C SER A 344 11.07 -34.34 -6.63
N ASN A 345 10.56 -33.36 -5.89
CA ASN A 345 9.75 -33.56 -4.69
C ASN A 345 8.24 -33.52 -4.95
N LEU A 346 7.79 -33.23 -6.17
CA LEU A 346 6.37 -33.27 -6.52
C LEU A 346 5.77 -34.66 -6.28
N GLY A 347 4.57 -34.68 -5.67
CA GLY A 347 3.88 -35.93 -5.30
C GLY A 347 4.31 -36.52 -3.95
N ARG A 348 5.32 -35.95 -3.28
CA ARG A 348 5.67 -36.28 -1.88
C ARG A 348 4.90 -35.36 -0.92
N SER A 349 4.64 -35.85 0.29
CA SER A 349 4.01 -35.08 1.37
C SER A 349 5.00 -34.87 2.51
N SER A 350 5.07 -33.64 3.03
CA SER A 350 5.84 -33.31 4.22
C SER A 350 5.04 -33.62 5.50
N ASN A 351 5.71 -33.62 6.65
CA ASN A 351 5.03 -33.70 7.95
C ASN A 351 4.38 -32.37 8.37
N LEU A 352 4.55 -31.29 7.59
CA LEU A 352 3.91 -30.01 7.83
C LEU A 352 2.66 -29.90 6.94
N PRO A 353 1.46 -29.82 7.54
CA PRO A 353 0.25 -29.74 6.74
C PRO A 353 0.23 -28.44 5.94
N SER A 354 -0.21 -28.53 4.69
CA SER A 354 -0.79 -27.38 4.00
C SER A 354 -2.01 -26.92 4.79
N ARG A 355 -2.28 -25.62 4.82
CA ARG A 355 -3.55 -25.19 5.43
C ARG A 355 -4.70 -25.60 4.52
N ASP A 356 -5.85 -25.80 5.13
CA ASP A 356 -7.11 -25.83 4.39
C ASP A 356 -7.47 -24.39 4.06
N TYR A 357 -7.47 -24.06 2.77
CA TYR A 357 -7.89 -22.74 2.29
C TYR A 357 -9.27 -22.87 1.69
N LYS A 358 -10.14 -21.93 2.06
CA LYS A 358 -11.38 -21.70 1.33
C LYS A 358 -11.10 -20.69 0.23
N LYS A 359 -11.84 -20.77 -0.87
CA LYS A 359 -11.78 -19.73 -1.90
C LYS A 359 -12.14 -18.39 -1.22
N PHE A 360 -11.20 -17.46 -1.22
CA PHE A 360 -11.47 -16.11 -0.74
C PHE A 360 -12.20 -15.35 -1.83
N GLU A 361 -13.47 -15.08 -1.60
CA GLU A 361 -14.26 -14.17 -2.42
C GLU A 361 -14.31 -12.82 -1.70
N LEU A 362 -13.92 -11.76 -2.41
CA LEU A 362 -14.11 -10.41 -1.92
C LEU A 362 -15.61 -10.21 -1.68
N VAL A 363 -15.99 -9.94 -0.44
CA VAL A 363 -17.41 -9.79 -0.04
C VAL A 363 -18.05 -8.68 -0.87
N ALA A 364 -19.25 -8.96 -1.42
CA ALA A 364 -20.01 -8.03 -2.24
C ALA A 364 -20.19 -6.68 -1.53
N TRP A 365 -19.94 -5.60 -2.29
CA TRP A 365 -19.85 -4.24 -1.78
C TRP A 365 -21.19 -3.75 -1.21
N PRO A 366 -21.18 -2.98 -0.11
CA PRO A 366 -22.25 -1.99 0.08
C PRO A 366 -22.22 -1.02 -1.11
N ASP A 367 -23.34 -0.37 -1.44
CA ASP A 367 -23.36 0.74 -2.42
C ASP A 367 -22.43 1.87 -1.92
N LEU A 368 -21.14 1.77 -2.22
CA LEU A 368 -20.14 2.76 -1.88
C LEU A 368 -20.35 3.94 -2.80
N THR A 369 -21.01 4.97 -2.30
CA THR A 369 -21.11 6.22 -3.03
C THR A 369 -19.74 6.90 -2.97
N ALA A 370 -19.22 7.33 -4.13
CA ALA A 370 -18.04 8.21 -4.19
C ALA A 370 -18.28 9.57 -3.49
N HIS A 371 -19.50 9.80 -3.02
CA HIS A 371 -19.97 11.06 -2.51
C HIS A 371 -20.79 10.86 -1.24
N THR A 372 -20.43 11.59 -0.20
CA THR A 372 -21.17 11.71 1.05
C THR A 372 -21.56 13.17 1.21
N GLU A 373 -22.86 13.47 1.24
CA GLU A 373 -23.31 14.82 1.64
C GLU A 373 -23.45 14.90 3.16
N PRO A 374 -22.81 15.89 3.81
CA PRO A 374 -23.14 16.24 5.18
C PRO A 374 -24.51 16.92 5.24
N ASN A 375 -25.16 16.92 6.40
CA ASN A 375 -26.43 17.64 6.58
C ASN A 375 -26.20 19.15 6.51
N THR A 376 -25.08 19.62 7.06
CA THR A 376 -24.65 21.01 6.95
C THR A 376 -23.20 21.12 6.48
N ARG A 377 -22.94 22.12 5.62
CA ARG A 377 -21.63 22.47 5.11
C ARG A 377 -21.46 23.98 5.21
N GLU A 378 -20.43 24.41 5.93
CA GLU A 378 -20.09 25.82 6.07
C GLU A 378 -18.65 26.06 5.64
N LEU A 379 -18.43 27.09 4.85
CA LEU A 379 -17.10 27.61 4.56
C LEU A 379 -16.74 28.63 5.64
N VAL A 380 -15.74 28.30 6.44
CA VAL A 380 -15.37 29.07 7.64
C VAL A 380 -14.08 29.86 7.47
N GLY A 381 -13.27 29.54 6.46
CA GLY A 381 -12.05 30.29 6.16
C GLY A 381 -11.25 29.72 5.00
N ILE A 382 -10.00 30.17 4.90
CA ILE A 382 -8.97 29.64 4.00
C ILE A 382 -7.61 29.64 4.72
N ASP A 383 -6.76 28.67 4.38
CA ASP A 383 -5.32 28.77 4.60
C ASP A 383 -4.67 29.21 3.28
N VAL A 384 -3.81 30.22 3.35
CA VAL A 384 -2.99 30.69 2.22
C VAL A 384 -1.53 30.45 2.57
N PHE A 385 -0.82 29.74 1.70
CA PHE A 385 0.58 29.39 1.89
C PHE A 385 1.47 30.36 1.11
N LEU A 386 2.50 30.89 1.79
CA LEU A 386 3.35 31.98 1.31
C LEU A 386 4.83 31.62 1.35
N GLU A 387 5.58 32.20 0.41
CA GLU A 387 7.04 32.24 0.42
C GLU A 387 7.51 33.62 0.87
N SER A 388 8.29 33.70 1.96
CA SER A 388 8.75 34.97 2.54
C SER A 388 9.97 34.80 3.43
N ASP A 389 10.86 35.81 3.43
CA ASP A 389 12.00 35.91 4.36
C ASP A 389 11.68 36.76 5.61
N LEU A 390 10.45 37.29 5.73
CA LEU A 390 10.07 38.13 6.85
C LEU A 390 9.99 37.36 8.17
N GLY A 391 10.25 38.06 9.28
CA GLY A 391 9.95 37.54 10.62
C GLY A 391 8.44 37.33 10.82
N SER A 392 8.07 36.38 11.68
CA SER A 392 6.66 36.00 11.87
C SER A 392 5.75 37.13 12.35
N GLU A 393 6.24 38.01 13.23
CA GLU A 393 5.50 39.18 13.72
C GLU A 393 5.25 40.22 12.61
N GLU A 394 6.30 40.53 11.83
CA GLU A 394 6.20 41.46 10.71
C GLU A 394 5.23 40.93 9.63
N LEU A 395 5.36 39.64 9.29
CA LEU A 395 4.46 38.98 8.36
C LEU A 395 3.02 38.97 8.88
N GLY A 396 2.81 38.64 10.15
CA GLY A 396 1.49 38.63 10.78
C GLY A 396 0.79 39.99 10.75
N HIS A 397 1.50 41.06 11.11
CA HIS A 397 0.96 42.42 11.05
C HIS A 397 0.61 42.84 9.62
N ALA A 398 1.49 42.58 8.65
CA ALA A 398 1.23 42.92 7.25
C ALA A 398 0.00 42.18 6.69
N LEU A 399 -0.17 40.91 7.03
CA LEU A 399 -1.32 40.11 6.60
C LEU A 399 -2.62 40.52 7.30
N ALA A 400 -2.55 40.94 8.57
CA ALA A 400 -3.70 41.48 9.28
C ALA A 400 -4.21 42.78 8.64
N GLU A 401 -3.31 43.69 8.27
CA GLU A 401 -3.63 44.93 7.54
C GLU A 401 -4.26 44.63 6.17
N ILE A 402 -3.73 43.65 5.43
CA ILE A 402 -4.30 43.20 4.15
C ILE A 402 -5.74 42.68 4.32
N ALA A 403 -6.04 42.01 5.44
CA ALA A 403 -7.34 41.41 5.70
C ALA A 403 -8.39 42.40 6.27
N GLU A 404 -7.97 43.57 6.78
CA GLU A 404 -8.82 44.49 7.56
C GLU A 404 -10.14 44.84 6.84
N ASP A 405 -10.06 45.30 5.59
CA ASP A 405 -11.23 45.65 4.76
C ASP A 405 -11.80 44.48 3.94
N THR A 406 -11.52 43.25 4.35
CA THR A 406 -12.07 42.04 3.71
C THR A 406 -13.09 41.36 4.61
N PRO A 407 -13.88 40.40 4.10
CA PRO A 407 -14.73 39.54 4.92
C PRO A 407 -13.95 38.59 5.85
N PHE A 408 -12.61 38.61 5.83
CA PHE A 408 -11.76 37.74 6.61
C PHE A 408 -11.08 38.48 7.77
N ARG A 409 -10.61 37.71 8.74
CA ARG A 409 -9.61 38.11 9.73
C ARG A 409 -8.46 37.13 9.70
N LEU A 410 -7.23 37.61 9.84
CA LEU A 410 -6.09 36.72 10.11
C LEU A 410 -6.28 36.11 11.50
N ASN A 411 -6.28 34.78 11.57
CA ASN A 411 -6.37 34.04 12.83
C ASN A 411 -4.98 33.69 13.36
N GLY A 412 -4.06 33.30 12.48
CA GLY A 412 -2.68 33.02 12.86
C GLY A 412 -1.80 32.66 11.68
N VAL A 413 -0.50 32.63 11.92
CA VAL A 413 0.51 32.16 10.98
C VAL A 413 1.25 31.00 11.61
N SER A 414 1.46 29.94 10.83
CA SER A 414 2.27 28.80 11.24
C SER A 414 3.44 28.57 10.30
N ASN A 415 4.52 28.00 10.83
CA ASN A 415 5.70 27.61 10.09
C ASN A 415 6.00 26.13 10.43
N ARG A 416 6.07 25.27 9.40
CA ARG A 416 6.17 23.81 9.57
C ARG A 416 5.12 23.21 10.53
N GLY A 417 3.91 23.78 10.54
CA GLY A 417 2.80 23.33 11.38
C GLY A 417 2.83 23.79 12.84
N VAL A 418 3.77 24.67 13.22
CA VAL A 418 3.83 25.29 14.55
C VAL A 418 3.35 26.73 14.46
N GLN A 419 2.47 27.16 15.37
CA GLN A 419 2.05 28.57 15.41
C GLN A 419 3.22 29.49 15.78
N VAL A 420 3.43 30.51 14.95
CA VAL A 420 4.49 31.53 15.11
C VAL A 420 3.94 32.95 15.13
N TYR A 421 2.65 33.14 14.83
CA TYR A 421 1.92 34.39 15.01
C TYR A 421 0.47 34.12 15.44
N PRO A 422 -0.04 34.79 16.50
CA PRO A 422 0.73 35.53 17.49
C PRO A 422 1.82 34.65 18.13
N SER A 423 2.92 35.26 18.60
CA SER A 423 4.00 34.50 19.25
C SER A 423 3.50 33.70 20.46
N SER A 424 3.84 32.41 20.49
CA SER A 424 3.62 31.51 21.63
C SER A 424 4.78 31.52 22.63
N GLY A 425 5.78 32.40 22.44
CA GLY A 425 6.99 32.47 23.26
C GLY A 425 8.05 31.41 22.94
N GLY A 426 7.81 30.56 21.93
CA GLY A 426 8.76 29.56 21.45
C GLY A 426 9.89 30.15 20.60
N GLN A 427 11.03 29.45 20.54
CA GLN A 427 12.17 29.77 19.66
C GLN A 427 12.19 28.85 18.43
N THR A 428 11.11 28.88 17.65
CA THR A 428 10.98 28.02 16.45
C THR A 428 11.90 28.50 15.34
N PHE A 429 12.76 27.62 14.82
CA PHE A 429 13.51 27.89 13.59
C PHE A 429 12.55 27.99 12.41
N LEU A 430 12.54 29.13 11.73
CA LEU A 430 11.64 29.40 10.60
C LEU A 430 12.29 28.97 9.28
N VAL A 431 11.47 28.41 8.39
CA VAL A 431 11.80 28.29 6.95
C VAL A 431 11.05 29.35 6.15
N ASP A 432 11.39 29.50 4.87
CA ASP A 432 10.79 30.48 3.94
C ASP A 432 9.32 30.21 3.59
N HIS A 433 8.72 29.14 4.12
CA HIS A 433 7.35 28.71 3.87
C HIS A 433 6.44 28.90 5.10
N PHE A 434 5.34 29.64 4.94
CA PHE A 434 4.37 29.94 5.98
C PHE A 434 2.95 29.53 5.57
N ALA A 435 2.17 28.96 6.49
CA ALA A 435 0.74 28.76 6.32
C ALA A 435 -0.04 29.80 7.13
N CYS A 436 -0.80 30.64 6.44
CA CYS A 436 -1.50 31.79 7.00
C CYS A 436 -3.01 31.53 7.01
N ARG A 437 -3.59 31.43 8.21
CA ARG A 437 -5.00 31.09 8.39
C ARG A 437 -5.87 32.34 8.44
N PHE A 438 -6.81 32.44 7.51
CA PHE A 438 -7.80 33.50 7.44
C PHE A 438 -9.20 32.95 7.69
N MET A 439 -9.86 33.41 8.75
CA MET A 439 -11.22 32.98 9.08
C MET A 439 -12.22 34.03 8.59
N PHE A 440 -13.36 33.59 8.05
CA PHE A 440 -14.45 34.49 7.74
C PHE A 440 -14.97 35.18 9.02
N LYS A 441 -15.23 36.49 8.94
CA LYS A 441 -15.95 37.25 9.97
C LYS A 441 -17.39 36.71 10.13
N HIS A 442 -17.99 36.27 9.02
CA HIS A 442 -19.28 35.58 8.97
C HIS A 442 -19.17 34.35 8.05
N PRO A 443 -19.22 33.12 8.60
CA PRO A 443 -19.18 31.89 7.80
C PRO A 443 -20.24 31.83 6.70
N ILE A 444 -19.92 31.17 5.59
CA ILE A 444 -20.82 31.03 4.45
C ILE A 444 -21.45 29.64 4.46
N ASN A 445 -22.77 29.58 4.54
CA ASN A 445 -23.51 28.33 4.41
C ASN A 445 -23.52 27.87 2.93
N LEU A 446 -22.88 26.73 2.66
CA LEU A 446 -22.72 26.19 1.31
C LEU A 446 -23.89 25.30 0.87
N ASN A 447 -24.84 24.97 1.75
CA ASN A 447 -26.06 24.25 1.36
C ASN A 447 -27.06 25.14 0.61
N ALA A 448 -26.88 26.47 0.61
CA ALA A 448 -27.76 27.42 -0.06
C ALA A 448 -27.41 27.61 -1.54
N SER A 449 -28.43 27.69 -2.41
CA SER A 449 -28.32 27.87 -3.87
C SER A 449 -27.48 29.09 -4.33
N LEU A 450 -27.22 30.07 -3.45
CA LEU A 450 -26.48 31.31 -3.75
C LEU A 450 -24.99 31.24 -3.39
N ALA A 451 -24.50 30.11 -2.87
CA ALA A 451 -23.14 29.99 -2.35
C ALA A 451 -22.05 29.79 -3.41
N ASN A 452 -22.36 29.85 -4.71
CA ASN A 452 -21.41 29.49 -5.78
C ASN A 452 -20.34 30.57 -6.01
N GLY A 453 -19.09 30.14 -6.26
CA GLY A 453 -17.99 30.97 -6.76
C GLY A 453 -17.09 31.63 -5.71
N GLN A 454 -17.60 31.99 -4.53
CA GLN A 454 -16.87 32.60 -3.39
C GLN A 454 -15.83 33.67 -3.80
N PRO A 455 -16.25 34.77 -4.48
CA PRO A 455 -15.35 35.81 -4.97
C PRO A 455 -14.53 36.51 -3.86
N GLU A 456 -15.00 36.44 -2.61
CA GLU A 456 -14.31 36.97 -1.43
C GLU A 456 -12.92 36.34 -1.26
N ILE A 457 -12.78 35.03 -1.55
CA ILE A 457 -11.49 34.33 -1.50
C ILE A 457 -10.55 34.92 -2.55
N SER A 458 -11.01 35.06 -3.80
CA SER A 458 -10.21 35.61 -4.88
C SER A 458 -9.74 37.03 -4.57
N TYR A 459 -10.62 37.85 -3.97
CA TYR A 459 -10.28 39.20 -3.56
C TYR A 459 -9.18 39.23 -2.50
N LEU A 460 -9.27 38.40 -1.45
CA LEU A 460 -8.23 38.31 -0.43
C LEU A 460 -6.89 37.85 -1.03
N VAL A 461 -6.90 36.78 -1.83
CA VAL A 461 -5.71 36.23 -2.47
C VAL A 461 -5.06 37.25 -3.41
N GLN A 462 -5.85 38.04 -4.14
CA GLN A 462 -5.33 39.12 -4.98
C GLN A 462 -4.60 40.18 -4.14
N ARG A 463 -5.16 40.58 -2.99
CA ARG A 463 -4.50 41.57 -2.11
C ARG A 463 -3.21 41.03 -1.50
N ILE A 464 -3.19 39.75 -1.13
CA ILE A 464 -1.97 39.06 -0.67
C ILE A 464 -0.95 39.02 -1.80
N GLY A 465 -1.35 38.58 -2.99
CA GLY A 465 -0.49 38.47 -4.18
C GLY A 465 0.07 39.78 -4.69
N ALA A 466 -0.49 40.93 -4.28
CA ALA A 466 0.07 42.25 -4.56
C ALA A 466 1.33 42.57 -3.71
N LYS A 467 1.56 41.86 -2.60
CA LYS A 467 2.68 42.09 -1.67
C LYS A 467 3.54 40.85 -1.41
N PHE A 468 2.98 39.64 -1.52
CA PHE A 468 3.62 38.38 -1.15
C PHE A 468 3.47 37.32 -2.23
N THR A 469 4.49 36.47 -2.38
CA THR A 469 4.42 35.28 -3.22
C THR A 469 3.58 34.22 -2.50
N TRP A 470 2.54 33.72 -3.16
CA TRP A 470 1.72 32.60 -2.68
C TRP A 470 1.78 31.46 -3.68
N MET A 471 1.66 30.21 -3.20
CA MET A 471 1.74 29.02 -4.05
C MET A 471 0.60 28.02 -3.85
N HIS A 472 -0.04 28.02 -2.69
CA HIS A 472 -1.00 27.00 -2.31
C HIS A 472 -2.10 27.61 -1.43
N ILE A 473 -3.32 27.12 -1.60
CA ILE A 473 -4.52 27.57 -0.88
C ILE A 473 -5.34 26.34 -0.50
N GLU A 474 -5.81 26.30 0.74
CA GLU A 474 -6.77 25.31 1.23
C GLU A 474 -8.03 26.00 1.75
N LYS A 475 -9.21 25.47 1.42
CA LYS A 475 -10.48 25.95 1.98
C LYS A 475 -10.71 25.30 3.34
N LEU A 476 -11.09 26.11 4.33
CA LEU A 476 -11.46 25.64 5.66
C LEU A 476 -12.98 25.50 5.73
N GLN A 477 -13.42 24.26 5.92
CA GLN A 477 -14.84 23.92 5.96
C GLN A 477 -15.20 23.23 7.27
N SER A 478 -16.46 23.38 7.67
CA SER A 478 -17.09 22.62 8.75
C SER A 478 -18.19 21.76 8.16
N PHE A 479 -18.25 20.51 8.59
CA PHE A 479 -19.29 19.54 8.23
C PHE A 479 -20.04 19.13 9.48
N ASP A 480 -21.37 19.27 9.48
CA ASP A 480 -22.23 18.94 10.62
C ASP A 480 -21.78 19.62 11.94
N GLY A 481 -21.31 20.87 11.85
CA GLY A 481 -20.83 21.65 12.98
C GLY A 481 -19.44 21.26 13.51
N LYS A 482 -18.68 20.44 12.78
CA LYS A 482 -17.31 20.05 13.11
C LYS A 482 -16.33 20.54 12.05
N ASP A 483 -15.27 21.19 12.49
CA ASP A 483 -14.17 21.59 11.62
C ASP A 483 -13.55 20.38 10.90
N ALA A 484 -13.40 20.48 9.58
CA ALA A 484 -12.80 19.47 8.72
C ALA A 484 -11.31 19.73 8.45
N PHE A 485 -10.65 20.42 9.39
CA PHE A 485 -9.24 20.81 9.36
C PHE A 485 -8.68 20.81 10.78
N GLU A 486 -7.35 20.74 10.92
CA GLU A 486 -6.67 20.76 12.22
C GLU A 486 -6.12 22.14 12.55
N ARG A 487 -5.88 22.36 13.86
CA ARG A 487 -5.17 23.53 14.38
C ARG A 487 -3.65 23.29 14.34
N PRO A 488 -2.81 24.31 14.07
CA PRO A 488 -1.37 24.20 14.22
C PRO A 488 -0.97 23.83 15.66
N GLN A 489 0.20 23.23 15.82
CA GLN A 489 0.75 22.95 17.14
C GLN A 489 1.00 24.26 17.90
N GLY A 490 0.53 24.32 19.14
CA GLY A 490 0.66 25.49 20.02
C GLY A 490 -0.50 26.48 19.95
N GLU A 491 -1.51 26.25 19.10
CA GLU A 491 -2.73 27.07 19.08
C GLU A 491 -3.66 26.72 20.25
N GLY A 492 -3.96 27.74 21.07
CA GLY A 492 -4.78 27.66 22.29
C GLY A 492 -6.27 27.88 22.06
#